data_AF-A0A359E3G2-F1
#
_entry.id   AF-A0A359E3G2-F1
#
_cell.length_a   1.000
_cell.length_b   1.000
_cell.length_c   1.000
_cell.angle_alpha   90.00
_cell.angle_beta   90.00
_cell.angle_gamma   90.00
#
_symmetry.space_group_name_H-M   'P 1'
#
loop_
_entity.id
_entity.type
_entity.pdbx_description
1 polymer ?
#
loop_
_entity_poly.entity_id
_entity_poly.type
_entity_poly.pdbx_seq_one_letter_code
_entity_poly.pdbx_strand_id
1 'polypeptide(L)'
;PDKSSKKIISKALELGYPIQNKRKVLPAVQAATFALITEFRPGEFYSSFVRGFIDSAEEKNVRISMFNSNPVIEELKPVLSHIRVLGYHGAILFLPGLSESDYQKALEASPDVFSIISCSNIDHSIVDTVTFDSYQGASLVARHF
;
A
#
# COMPACT_ATOMS: atom_id res chain seq x y z
N PRO A 1 18.69 -26.82 5.66
CA PRO A 1 19.14 -26.35 7.00
C PRO A 1 19.50 -27.53 7.90
N ASP A 2 20.74 -27.56 8.38
CA ASP A 2 21.29 -28.66 9.19
C ASP A 2 20.57 -28.79 10.56
N LYS A 3 20.47 -30.02 11.10
CA LYS A 3 19.76 -30.32 12.36
C LYS A 3 20.31 -29.51 13.54
N SER A 4 21.60 -29.19 13.50
CA SER A 4 22.30 -28.39 14.50
C SER A 4 21.81 -26.94 14.53
N SER A 5 21.59 -26.33 13.36
CA SER A 5 21.13 -24.94 13.26
C SER A 5 19.72 -24.75 13.83
N LYS A 6 18.83 -25.73 13.66
CA LYS A 6 17.47 -25.66 14.21
C LYS A 6 17.45 -25.68 15.74
N LYS A 7 18.32 -26.48 16.37
CA LYS A 7 18.47 -26.52 17.83
C LYS A 7 19.04 -25.23 18.41
N ILE A 8 19.97 -24.60 17.70
CA ILE A 8 20.56 -23.32 18.12
C ILE A 8 19.52 -22.20 18.07
N ILE A 9 18.73 -22.14 17.00
CA ILE A 9 17.67 -21.14 16.82
C ILE A 9 16.55 -21.33 17.87
N SER A 10 16.12 -22.57 18.13
CA SER A 10 15.08 -22.81 19.14
C SER A 10 15.53 -22.41 20.54
N LYS A 11 16.78 -22.71 20.91
CA LYS A 11 17.33 -22.31 22.22
C LYS A 11 17.52 -20.80 22.34
N ALA A 12 17.90 -20.11 21.27
CA ALA A 12 18.00 -18.65 21.25
C ALA A 12 16.62 -17.98 21.45
N LEU A 13 15.56 -18.53 20.85
CA LEU A 13 14.18 -18.07 21.05
C LEU A 13 13.70 -18.29 22.50
N GLU A 14 13.97 -19.46 23.08
CA GLU A 14 13.65 -19.77 24.48
C GLU A 14 14.33 -18.80 25.47
N LEU A 15 15.54 -18.32 25.14
CA LEU A 15 16.31 -17.40 25.98
C LEU A 15 15.98 -15.92 25.73
N GLY A 16 14.96 -15.62 24.92
CA GLY A 16 14.55 -14.26 24.60
C GLY A 16 15.59 -13.47 23.78
N TYR A 17 16.53 -14.18 23.13
CA TYR A 17 17.56 -13.53 22.33
C TYR A 17 16.93 -12.94 21.06
N PRO A 18 17.08 -11.63 20.78
CA PRO A 18 16.58 -11.04 19.54
C PRO A 18 17.40 -11.59 18.38
N ILE A 19 16.81 -12.52 17.61
CA ILE A 19 17.45 -13.06 16.41
C ILE A 19 17.46 -11.93 15.37
N GLN A 20 18.58 -11.20 15.32
CA GLN A 20 18.84 -10.28 14.23
C GLN A 20 19.02 -11.09 12.96
N ASN A 21 18.01 -11.09 12.09
CA ASN A 21 18.08 -11.60 10.72
C ASN A 21 19.04 -10.73 9.88
N LYS A 22 20.33 -10.68 10.22
CA LYS A 22 21.33 -10.02 9.41
C LYS A 22 21.84 -10.99 8.34
N ARG A 23 21.63 -10.55 7.09
CA ARG A 23 21.91 -11.21 5.81
C ARG A 23 20.97 -12.38 5.47
N LYS A 24 19.73 -12.04 5.11
CA LYS A 24 19.22 -12.60 3.85
C LYS A 24 20.17 -12.10 2.76
N VAL A 25 20.93 -13.00 2.15
CA VAL A 25 21.38 -12.80 0.78
C VAL A 25 20.11 -12.46 0.01
N LEU A 26 19.93 -11.20 -0.35
CA LEU A 26 18.79 -10.78 -1.15
C LEU A 26 18.83 -11.65 -2.42
N PRO A 27 17.76 -12.36 -2.77
CA PRO A 27 17.71 -13.08 -4.03
C PRO A 27 18.01 -12.08 -5.16
N ALA A 28 18.69 -12.56 -6.20
CA ALA A 28 18.88 -11.80 -7.43
C ALA A 28 17.51 -11.24 -7.89
N VAL A 29 17.44 -9.91 -7.99
CA VAL A 29 16.26 -9.09 -8.32
C VAL A 29 15.05 -9.38 -7.42
N GLN A 30 14.97 -8.68 -6.29
CA GLN A 30 13.76 -8.68 -5.47
C GLN A 30 12.63 -7.95 -6.23
N ALA A 31 11.50 -8.64 -6.45
CA ALA A 31 10.32 -8.04 -7.06
C ALA A 31 9.94 -6.71 -6.38
N ALA A 32 9.73 -5.66 -7.17
CA ALA A 32 9.30 -4.35 -6.69
C ALA A 32 8.05 -4.52 -5.82
N THR A 33 7.98 -3.77 -4.72
CA THR A 33 6.97 -3.98 -3.68
C THR A 33 6.24 -2.69 -3.40
N PHE A 34 4.92 -2.72 -3.50
CA PHE A 34 4.03 -1.56 -3.39
C PHE A 34 3.06 -1.74 -2.21
N ALA A 35 2.77 -0.66 -1.53
CA ALA A 35 1.81 -0.64 -0.43
C ALA A 35 0.45 -0.18 -0.95
N LEU A 36 -0.57 -1.03 -0.84
CA LEU A 36 -1.96 -0.65 -1.08
C LEU A 36 -2.55 -0.15 0.24
N ILE A 37 -2.65 1.16 0.40
CA ILE A 37 -3.19 1.80 1.60
C ILE A 37 -4.64 2.14 1.32
N THR A 38 -5.55 1.55 2.08
CA THR A 38 -6.97 1.74 1.87
C THR A 38 -7.74 1.77 3.17
N GLU A 39 -8.83 2.53 3.18
CA GLU A 39 -9.86 2.42 4.20
C GLU A 39 -10.75 1.23 3.85
N PHE A 40 -10.30 0.01 4.18
CA PHE A 40 -11.00 -1.20 3.79
C PHE A 40 -12.37 -1.26 4.47
N ARG A 41 -13.39 -1.57 3.67
CA ARG A 41 -14.74 -1.88 4.16
C ARG A 41 -15.19 -3.24 3.64
N PRO A 42 -15.94 -4.01 4.42
CA PRO A 42 -16.59 -5.21 3.91
C PRO A 42 -17.49 -4.87 2.71
N GLY A 43 -17.35 -5.59 1.60
CA GLY A 43 -18.19 -5.39 0.41
C GLY A 43 -17.60 -5.96 -0.87
N GLU A 44 -18.47 -6.13 -1.87
CA GLU A 44 -18.10 -6.62 -3.20
C GLU A 44 -17.11 -5.70 -3.91
N PHE A 45 -17.26 -4.39 -3.73
CA PHE A 45 -16.34 -3.40 -4.27
C PHE A 45 -14.89 -3.66 -3.80
N TYR A 46 -14.66 -3.72 -2.48
CA TYR A 46 -13.30 -3.86 -1.95
C TYR A 46 -12.68 -5.23 -2.24
N SER A 47 -13.49 -6.29 -2.23
CA SER A 47 -12.99 -7.63 -2.60
C SER A 47 -12.57 -7.69 -4.06
N SER A 48 -13.38 -7.14 -4.98
CA SER A 48 -13.04 -7.04 -6.40
C SER A 48 -11.84 -6.12 -6.65
N PHE A 49 -11.78 -4.98 -5.94
CA PHE A 49 -10.69 -4.02 -6.02
C PHE A 49 -9.35 -4.64 -5.62
N VAL A 50 -9.28 -5.32 -4.46
CA VAL A 50 -8.07 -6.01 -4.00
C VAL A 50 -7.72 -7.16 -4.94
N ARG A 51 -8.72 -7.92 -5.44
CA ARG A 51 -8.49 -9.01 -6.39
C ARG A 51 -7.82 -8.52 -7.68
N GLY A 52 -8.28 -7.41 -8.25
CA GLY A 52 -7.68 -6.83 -9.45
C GLY A 52 -6.21 -6.44 -9.26
N PHE A 53 -5.85 -5.94 -8.07
CA PHE A 53 -4.45 -5.68 -7.74
C PHE A 53 -3.63 -6.96 -7.59
N ILE A 54 -4.17 -8.01 -6.99
CA ILE A 54 -3.50 -9.32 -6.88
C ILE A 54 -3.21 -9.87 -8.28
N ASP A 55 -4.22 -9.91 -9.16
CA ASP A 55 -4.08 -10.43 -10.53
C ASP A 55 -3.03 -9.62 -11.31
N SER A 56 -3.07 -8.28 -11.19
CA SER A 56 -2.10 -7.38 -11.83
C SER A 56 -0.68 -7.56 -11.28
N ALA A 57 -0.55 -7.84 -9.99
CA ALA A 57 0.75 -8.03 -9.33
C ALA A 57 1.42 -9.32 -9.79
N GLU A 58 0.63 -10.39 -9.94
CA GLU A 58 1.08 -11.67 -10.49
C GLU A 58 1.58 -11.52 -11.94
N GLU A 59 0.81 -10.84 -12.80
CA GLU A 59 1.18 -10.61 -14.19
C GLU A 59 2.49 -9.80 -14.33
N LYS A 60 2.65 -8.76 -13.50
CA LYS A 60 3.78 -7.83 -13.58
C LYS A 60 4.99 -8.25 -12.75
N ASN A 61 4.93 -9.40 -12.07
CA ASN A 61 5.96 -9.87 -11.14
C ASN A 61 6.35 -8.80 -10.10
N VAL A 62 5.34 -8.16 -9.51
CA VAL A 62 5.49 -7.21 -8.38
C VAL A 62 4.77 -7.77 -7.15
N ARG A 63 5.07 -7.19 -5.99
CA ARG A 63 4.43 -7.56 -4.73
C ARG A 63 3.54 -6.43 -4.24
N ILE A 64 2.36 -6.77 -3.75
CA ILE A 64 1.45 -5.81 -3.13
C ILE A 64 1.18 -6.26 -1.69
N SER A 65 1.32 -5.33 -0.76
CA SER A 65 0.89 -5.52 0.63
C SER A 65 -0.23 -4.54 0.93
N MET A 66 -1.35 -5.04 1.43
CA MET A 66 -2.47 -4.21 1.84
C MET A 66 -2.27 -3.70 3.27
N PHE A 67 -2.46 -2.39 3.45
CA PHE A 67 -2.49 -1.72 4.72
C PHE A 67 -3.87 -1.11 4.90
N ASN A 68 -4.60 -1.58 5.91
CA ASN A 68 -5.83 -0.92 6.30
C ASN A 68 -5.50 0.37 7.02
N SER A 69 -6.19 1.44 6.64
CA SER A 69 -6.09 2.73 7.32
C SER A 69 -7.43 3.12 7.94
N ASN A 70 -7.37 3.75 9.11
CA ASN A 70 -8.54 4.33 9.77
C ASN A 70 -8.93 5.64 9.03
N PRO A 71 -10.21 6.06 8.98
CA PRO A 71 -10.60 7.33 8.36
C PRO A 71 -9.94 8.54 9.02
N VAL A 72 -9.49 8.38 10.27
CA VAL A 72 -8.74 9.39 11.03
C VAL A 72 -7.25 9.20 10.79
N ILE A 73 -6.80 9.24 9.54
CA ILE A 73 -5.38 9.49 9.30
C ILE A 73 -5.19 10.97 9.62
N GLU A 74 -4.67 11.30 10.80
CA GLU A 74 -4.35 12.70 11.11
C GLU A 74 -3.32 13.24 10.10
N GLU A 75 -2.38 12.40 9.63
CA GLU A 75 -1.40 12.78 8.60
C GLU A 75 -0.94 11.58 7.74
N LEU A 76 -1.06 11.70 6.42
CA LEU A 76 -0.60 10.67 5.45
C LEU A 76 0.94 10.57 5.40
N LYS A 77 1.63 11.68 5.66
CA LYS A 77 3.10 11.80 5.60
C LYS A 77 3.85 10.80 6.52
N PRO A 78 3.53 10.67 7.82
CA PRO A 78 4.14 9.67 8.69
C PRO A 78 3.94 8.23 8.19
N VAL A 79 2.76 7.91 7.66
CA VAL A 79 2.45 6.58 7.11
C VAL A 79 3.34 6.28 5.91
N LEU A 80 3.42 7.20 4.94
CA LEU A 80 4.27 7.03 3.76
C LEU A 80 5.76 6.94 4.12
N SER A 81 6.20 7.74 5.10
CA SER A 81 7.58 7.69 5.61
C SER A 81 7.89 6.32 6.21
N HIS A 82 6.96 5.76 6.99
CA HIS A 82 7.10 4.43 7.58
C HIS A 82 7.14 3.33 6.50
N ILE A 83 6.21 3.37 5.54
CA ILE A 83 6.17 2.45 4.40
C ILE A 83 7.48 2.48 3.61
N ARG A 84 8.03 3.67 3.37
CA ARG A 84 9.33 3.81 2.70
C ARG A 84 10.47 3.16 3.50
N VAL A 85 10.53 3.39 4.82
CA VAL A 85 11.54 2.77 5.70
C VAL A 85 11.44 1.24 5.69
N LEU A 86 10.25 0.67 5.50
CA LEU A 86 10.03 -0.77 5.34
C LEU A 86 10.52 -1.33 3.98
N GLY A 87 11.00 -0.48 3.06
CA GLY A 87 11.57 -0.90 1.78
C GLY A 87 10.56 -1.02 0.64
N TYR A 88 9.39 -0.39 0.77
CA TYR A 88 8.44 -0.28 -0.33
C TYR A 88 8.90 0.74 -1.38
N HIS A 89 8.58 0.47 -2.63
CA HIS A 89 8.99 1.27 -3.80
C HIS A 89 7.96 2.37 -4.13
N GLY A 90 6.75 2.23 -3.62
CA GLY A 90 5.68 3.21 -3.80
C GLY A 90 4.44 2.85 -3.00
N ALA A 91 3.47 3.76 -3.02
CA ALA A 91 2.17 3.60 -2.38
C ALA A 91 1.03 3.81 -3.39
N ILE A 92 0.00 2.99 -3.24
CA ILE A 92 -1.27 3.08 -3.95
C ILE A 92 -2.30 3.45 -2.90
N LEU A 93 -3.02 4.55 -3.12
CA LEU A 93 -3.90 5.15 -2.12
C LEU A 93 -5.35 5.02 -2.57
N PHE A 94 -6.17 4.29 -1.81
CA PHE A 94 -7.63 4.35 -1.93
C PHE A 94 -8.23 4.83 -0.61
N LEU A 95 -8.18 6.15 -0.46
CA LEU A 95 -8.60 6.88 0.73
C LEU A 95 -9.58 7.98 0.28
N PRO A 96 -10.87 7.63 0.07
CA PRO A 96 -11.85 8.56 -0.49
C PRO A 96 -12.19 9.73 0.45
N GLY A 97 -11.84 9.63 1.73
CA GLY A 97 -12.02 10.71 2.70
C GLY A 97 -10.90 11.77 2.71
N LEU A 98 -9.81 11.58 1.96
CA LEU A 98 -8.72 12.56 1.91
C LEU A 98 -9.03 13.71 0.95
N SER A 99 -8.70 14.93 1.38
CA SER A 99 -8.75 16.12 0.55
C SER A 99 -7.49 16.28 -0.30
N GLU A 100 -7.57 17.10 -1.35
CA GLU A 100 -6.40 17.53 -2.14
C GLU A 100 -5.25 18.05 -1.26
N SER A 101 -5.58 18.82 -0.21
CA SER A 101 -4.59 19.36 0.72
C SER A 101 -3.83 18.28 1.50
N ASP A 102 -4.45 17.13 1.74
CA ASP A 102 -3.82 16.00 2.44
C ASP A 102 -2.83 15.28 1.53
N TYR A 103 -3.16 15.14 0.24
CA TYR A 103 -2.22 14.66 -0.77
C TYR A 103 -1.06 15.62 -0.97
N GLN A 104 -1.30 16.93 -0.92
CA GLN A 104 -0.27 17.94 -1.14
C GLN A 104 0.79 17.91 -0.04
N LYS A 105 0.33 17.88 1.22
CA LYS A 105 1.21 17.71 2.39
C LYS A 105 2.02 16.42 2.33
N ALA A 106 1.44 15.35 1.78
CA ALA A 106 2.11 14.08 1.60
C ALA A 106 3.20 14.13 0.52
N LEU A 107 2.95 14.83 -0.58
CA LEU A 107 3.91 15.04 -1.68
C LEU A 107 5.08 15.93 -1.28
N GLU A 108 4.82 17.07 -0.64
CA GLU A 108 5.87 18.00 -0.18
C GLU A 108 6.87 17.34 0.78
N ALA A 109 6.44 16.27 1.43
CA ALA A 109 7.23 15.50 2.36
C ALA A 109 7.95 14.29 1.76
N SER A 110 7.61 13.92 0.52
CA SER A 110 8.11 12.71 -0.12
C SER A 110 9.30 13.05 -1.04
N PRO A 111 10.44 12.34 -0.94
CA PRO A 111 11.51 12.49 -1.91
C PRO A 111 11.09 12.00 -3.30
N ASP A 112 11.65 12.59 -4.36
CA ASP A 112 11.29 12.38 -5.79
C ASP A 112 11.25 10.91 -6.26
N VAL A 113 11.85 9.99 -5.50
CA VAL A 113 12.04 8.57 -5.88
C VAL A 113 10.90 7.66 -5.40
N PHE A 114 9.97 8.14 -4.57
CA PHE A 114 8.86 7.33 -4.04
C PHE A 114 7.56 7.62 -4.79
N SER A 115 7.11 6.67 -5.62
CA SER A 115 5.91 6.85 -6.45
C SER A 115 4.63 6.73 -5.63
N ILE A 116 3.70 7.66 -5.83
CA ILE A 116 2.37 7.66 -5.20
C ILE A 116 1.33 7.68 -6.32
N ILE A 117 0.40 6.73 -6.28
CA ILE A 117 -0.76 6.68 -7.18
C ILE A 117 -2.02 6.73 -6.32
N SER A 118 -3.01 7.51 -6.72
CA SER A 118 -4.34 7.52 -6.11
C SER A 118 -5.34 6.70 -6.93
N CYS A 119 -6.29 6.09 -6.24
CA CYS A 119 -7.47 5.44 -6.81
C CYS A 119 -8.78 6.11 -6.35
N SER A 120 -8.69 7.19 -5.58
CA SER A 120 -9.86 7.94 -5.11
C SER A 120 -10.38 8.90 -6.19
N ASN A 121 -11.68 9.18 -6.17
CA ASN A 121 -12.24 10.31 -6.92
C ASN A 121 -11.81 11.62 -6.25
N ILE A 122 -10.91 12.35 -6.91
CA ILE A 122 -10.38 13.64 -6.48
C ILE A 122 -10.62 14.63 -7.62
N ASP A 123 -11.36 15.70 -7.35
CA ASP A 123 -11.79 16.65 -8.39
C ASP A 123 -10.60 17.36 -9.07
N HIS A 124 -9.55 17.65 -8.31
CA HIS A 124 -8.29 18.24 -8.77
C HIS A 124 -7.11 17.39 -8.32
N SER A 125 -6.79 16.36 -9.10
CA SER A 125 -5.72 15.47 -8.70
C SER A 125 -4.34 16.06 -8.96
N ILE A 126 -3.57 16.19 -7.89
CA ILE A 126 -2.15 16.58 -7.87
C ILE A 126 -1.20 15.36 -7.88
N VAL A 127 -1.76 14.15 -7.91
CA VAL A 127 -1.05 12.87 -7.98
C VAL A 127 -1.57 12.05 -9.16
N ASP A 128 -0.74 11.18 -9.72
CA ASP A 128 -1.20 10.24 -10.74
C ASP A 128 -2.40 9.44 -10.20
N THR A 129 -3.54 9.51 -10.90
CA THR A 129 -4.81 8.98 -10.40
C THR A 129 -5.47 8.09 -11.42
N VAL A 130 -5.85 6.89 -10.99
CA VAL A 130 -6.59 5.92 -11.79
C VAL A 130 -7.88 5.59 -11.04
N THR A 131 -9.00 6.10 -11.53
CA THR A 131 -10.32 5.90 -10.93
C THR A 131 -11.41 5.90 -12.00
N PHE A 132 -12.65 5.64 -11.59
CA PHE A 132 -13.83 5.74 -12.45
C PHE A 132 -14.63 6.99 -12.08
N ASP A 133 -15.21 7.65 -13.08
CA ASP A 133 -16.01 8.86 -12.88
C ASP A 133 -17.34 8.53 -12.19
N SER A 134 -17.31 8.51 -10.86
CA SER A 134 -18.49 8.20 -10.04
C SER A 134 -19.53 9.31 -10.08
N TYR A 135 -19.12 10.56 -10.31
CA TYR A 135 -20.02 11.70 -10.36
C TYR A 135 -20.91 11.65 -11.59
N GLN A 136 -20.32 11.44 -12.76
CA GLN A 136 -21.10 11.28 -13.99
C GLN A 136 -21.87 9.96 -13.98
N GLY A 137 -21.30 8.89 -13.43
CA GLY A 137 -22.04 7.64 -13.20
C GLY A 137 -23.32 7.87 -12.39
N ALA A 138 -23.21 8.57 -11.26
CA ALA A 138 -24.37 8.91 -10.43
C ALA A 138 -25.34 9.87 -11.13
N SER A 139 -24.85 10.88 -11.85
CA SER A 139 -25.69 11.81 -12.61
C SER A 139 -26.49 11.10 -13.70
N LEU A 140 -25.87 10.16 -14.41
CA LEU A 140 -26.54 9.36 -15.45
C LEU A 140 -27.66 8.50 -14.86
N VAL A 141 -27.42 7.86 -13.71
CA VAL A 141 -28.45 7.09 -13.00
C VAL A 141 -29.59 8.01 -12.57
N ALA A 142 -29.29 9.16 -11.99
CA ALA A 142 -30.30 10.10 -11.53
C ALA A 142 -31.17 10.67 -12.67
N ARG A 143 -30.61 10.86 -13.88
CA ARG A 143 -31.37 11.31 -15.06
C ARG A 143 -32.26 10.22 -15.66
N HIS A 144 -31.98 8.96 -15.37
CA HIS A 144 -32.76 7.85 -15.89
C HIS A 144 -34.08 7.65 -15.14
N PHE A 145 -34.12 8.02 -13.85
CA PHE A 145 -35.31 8.00 -13.01
C PHE A 145 -36.09 9.33 -13.10
#